data_AF-A0A3A8HEW5-F1
#
_entry.id   AF-A0A3A8HEW5-F1
#
_cell.length_a   1.000
_cell.length_b   1.000
_cell.length_c   1.000
_cell.angle_alpha   90.00
_cell.angle_beta   90.00
_cell.angle_gamma   90.00
#
_symmetry.space_group_name_H-M   'P 1'
#
loop_
_entity.id
_entity.type
_entity.pdbx_description
1 polymer ?
#
loop_
_entity_poly.entity_id
_entity_poly.type
_entity_poly.pdbx_seq_one_letter_code
_entity_poly.pdbx_strand_id
1 'polypeptide(L)'
;MLVSAVTLGCALLLGQVEVPEAPEAPVEAPVEAPVEPTPEPEPWDFQMAVPNASSPQQPHHGQARCLALPPTPAVPSGAWRARCDDVKKECLVSPAHELDVEGHEKDQSLQRVDRCVSNLMPTELTRQYRLVPAIAEAPPGWYRDERGRVLQYNFDLHRRVYVGGAWAPRWLRGTDRLDQRVRVDFGVDLEWPGDSDRLHRMTLLDTELYLGDAASYDATLLRYDFRSQNDAPLFRVTTFYGRPRRFDIYANLGFWMEVLHGEQVRREDAHADFLSVAATNVTLDLWHSSDLVSYVRVRTGPAVERDRTNGFFTLVPAAALEGDFTLDRDGFHHVRFGAEAQKVLLAQAVEGRPLRPERLRLRAGYEFIALAINDQPVSVTLDGRGTWRDDVANAPAGWEWSAQAGLRFSMWAPARRTAPEASPGKS
;
A
#
# COMPACT_ATOMS: atom_id res chain seq x y z
N MET A 1 -12.32 37.25 -0.41
CA MET A 1 -13.18 37.28 0.79
C MET A 1 -13.15 35.88 1.41
N LEU A 2 -12.70 35.82 2.68
CA LEU A 2 -12.84 34.74 3.69
C LEU A 2 -12.33 33.32 3.30
N VAL A 3 -11.09 32.94 3.62
CA VAL A 3 -10.49 32.52 4.93
C VAL A 3 -10.83 31.06 5.33
N SER A 4 -9.77 30.25 5.23
CA SER A 4 -9.26 29.15 6.07
C SER A 4 -10.15 28.48 7.14
N ALA A 5 -10.17 27.15 7.10
CA ALA A 5 -10.53 26.22 8.17
C ALA A 5 -9.96 24.84 7.73
N VAL A 6 -9.26 23.98 8.48
CA VAL A 6 -9.00 23.83 9.92
C VAL A 6 -7.68 23.04 10.05
N THR A 7 -6.73 23.61 10.80
CA THR A 7 -5.63 22.90 11.45
C THR A 7 -6.09 22.47 12.84
N LEU A 8 -5.82 21.22 13.23
CA LEU A 8 -6.08 20.75 14.60
C LEU A 8 -4.92 19.86 15.04
N GLY A 9 -4.06 20.44 15.86
CA GLY A 9 -3.16 19.73 16.75
C GLY A 9 -3.53 20.06 18.18
N CYS A 10 -3.32 19.12 19.09
CA CYS A 10 -3.04 19.46 20.48
C CYS A 10 -2.25 18.33 21.12
N ALA A 11 -1.00 18.66 21.44
CA ALA A 11 -0.12 17.95 22.34
C ALA A 11 -0.66 18.00 23.77
N LEU A 12 -0.40 16.96 24.55
CA LEU A 12 -0.55 16.95 26.01
C LEU A 12 0.84 16.92 26.63
N LEU A 13 1.18 18.02 27.30
CA LEU A 13 2.33 18.17 28.18
C LEU A 13 1.83 18.31 29.63
N LEU A 14 2.51 17.59 30.52
CA LEU A 14 2.98 17.98 31.86
C LEU A 14 2.05 18.78 32.78
N GLY A 15 1.74 18.17 33.92
CA GLY A 15 1.38 18.87 35.16
C GLY A 15 2.20 18.32 36.32
N GLN A 16 3.17 19.11 36.78
CA GLN A 16 3.80 18.96 38.10
C GLN A 16 2.89 19.60 39.15
N VAL A 17 2.85 19.00 40.35
CA VAL A 17 2.44 19.70 41.57
C VAL A 17 3.38 19.27 42.70
N GLU A 18 4.19 20.22 43.17
CA GLU A 18 4.89 20.20 44.45
C GLU A 18 3.93 20.59 45.58
N VAL A 19 4.08 19.99 46.76
CA VAL A 19 3.52 20.47 48.04
C VAL A 19 4.58 20.21 49.14
N PRO A 20 4.77 21.11 50.12
CA PRO A 20 5.99 21.20 50.94
C PRO A 20 5.94 20.44 52.28
N GLU A 21 7.12 20.38 52.91
CA GLU A 21 7.53 19.69 54.14
C GLU A 21 6.75 20.00 55.44
N ALA A 22 6.77 19.02 56.36
CA ALA A 22 6.93 19.25 57.80
C ALA A 22 7.65 18.05 58.48
N PRO A 23 8.35 18.24 59.62
CA PRO A 23 9.44 17.37 60.06
C PRO A 23 9.04 16.36 61.14
N GLU A 24 9.63 15.16 61.10
CA GLU A 24 9.62 14.20 62.22
C GLU A 24 11.03 13.69 62.56
N ALA A 25 11.16 13.33 63.83
CA ALA A 25 12.34 13.25 64.70
C ALA A 25 13.34 12.11 64.37
N PRO A 26 14.56 12.12 64.96
CA PRO A 26 15.65 11.24 64.57
C PRO A 26 15.46 9.83 65.14
N VAL A 27 15.50 8.82 64.26
CA VAL A 27 15.60 7.41 64.63
C VAL A 27 17.07 6.98 64.52
N GLU A 28 17.53 6.34 65.58
CA GLU A 28 18.90 5.88 65.82
C GLU A 28 19.47 5.04 64.67
N ALA A 29 20.72 5.32 64.33
CA ALA A 29 21.50 4.59 63.35
C ALA A 29 21.81 3.15 63.84
N PRO A 30 21.59 2.11 63.02
CA PRO A 30 22.31 0.87 63.17
C PRO A 30 23.73 1.06 62.62
N VAL A 31 24.72 0.66 63.40
CA VAL A 31 26.13 0.62 63.03
C VAL A 31 26.30 -0.24 61.76
N GLU A 32 26.55 0.40 60.62
CA GLU A 32 27.00 -0.26 59.40
C GLU A 32 28.37 -0.88 59.64
N ALA A 33 28.44 -2.20 59.52
CA ALA A 33 29.71 -2.90 59.40
C ALA A 33 30.43 -2.44 58.12
N PRO A 34 31.78 -2.44 58.09
CA PRO A 34 32.53 -2.05 56.90
C PRO A 34 32.16 -2.99 55.75
N VAL A 35 31.47 -2.47 54.74
CA VAL A 35 31.29 -3.13 53.45
C VAL A 35 32.69 -3.24 52.84
N GLU A 36 33.21 -4.46 52.74
CA GLU A 36 34.43 -4.74 51.98
C GLU A 36 34.27 -4.11 50.58
N PRO A 37 35.28 -3.38 50.08
CA PRO A 37 35.21 -2.83 48.74
C PRO A 37 35.06 -3.98 47.76
N THR A 38 33.88 -4.06 47.14
CA THR A 38 33.65 -4.93 45.99
C THR A 38 34.78 -4.68 45.00
N PRO A 39 35.57 -5.70 44.61
CA PRO A 39 36.67 -5.49 43.68
C PRO A 39 36.13 -4.80 42.43
N GLU A 40 36.73 -3.65 42.08
CA GLU A 40 36.38 -2.95 40.85
C GLU A 40 36.51 -3.94 39.68
N PRO A 41 35.45 -4.14 38.89
CA PRO A 41 35.50 -5.12 37.81
C PRO A 41 36.63 -4.75 36.85
N GLU A 42 37.49 -5.71 36.55
CA GLU A 42 38.62 -5.51 35.63
C GLU A 42 38.15 -4.84 34.31
N PRO A 43 38.92 -3.86 33.80
CA PRO A 43 38.58 -3.14 32.58
C PRO A 43 38.35 -4.13 31.44
N TRP A 44 37.17 -4.07 30.83
CA TRP A 44 36.85 -4.92 29.70
C TRP A 44 37.47 -4.34 28.42
N ASP A 45 38.65 -4.83 28.02
CA ASP A 45 39.34 -4.38 26.79
C ASP A 45 38.77 -5.05 25.51
N PHE A 46 37.45 -5.13 25.42
CA PHE A 46 36.78 -5.73 24.28
C PHE A 46 36.44 -4.67 23.23
N GLN A 47 36.81 -4.93 21.98
CA GLN A 47 36.49 -4.07 20.85
C GLN A 47 35.49 -4.75 19.92
N MET A 48 34.31 -4.16 19.80
CA MET A 48 33.29 -4.60 18.85
C MET A 48 33.60 -4.06 17.45
N ALA A 49 33.66 -4.95 16.47
CA ALA A 49 33.71 -4.54 15.06
C ALA A 49 32.35 -3.99 14.61
N VAL A 50 32.37 -2.98 13.73
CA VAL A 50 31.15 -2.56 13.03
C VAL A 50 30.72 -3.64 12.02
N PRO A 51 29.41 -3.79 11.77
CA PRO A 51 28.93 -4.73 10.77
C PRO A 51 29.41 -4.34 9.37
N ASN A 52 29.56 -5.34 8.51
CA ASN A 52 29.83 -5.15 7.08
C ASN A 52 28.72 -5.83 6.25
N ALA A 53 28.76 -5.70 4.93
CA ALA A 53 27.74 -6.25 4.04
C ALA A 53 27.57 -7.79 4.12
N SER A 54 28.55 -8.51 4.68
CA SER A 54 28.50 -9.96 4.92
C SER A 54 28.08 -10.34 6.34
N SER A 55 27.89 -9.36 7.22
CA SER A 55 27.41 -9.60 8.58
C SER A 55 25.98 -10.16 8.58
N PRO A 56 25.64 -11.04 9.53
CA PRO A 56 24.28 -11.52 9.69
C PRO A 56 23.32 -10.36 10.00
N GLN A 57 22.07 -10.48 9.57
CA GLN A 57 21.00 -9.56 9.96
C GLN A 57 20.37 -10.01 11.27
N GLN A 58 20.09 -9.06 12.15
CA GLN A 58 19.30 -9.30 13.34
C GLN A 58 17.86 -9.66 12.95
N PRO A 59 17.24 -10.69 13.56
CA PRO A 59 15.86 -11.02 13.29
C PRO A 59 14.94 -9.89 13.76
N HIS A 60 13.90 -9.58 12.99
CA HIS A 60 12.91 -8.58 13.36
C HIS A 60 12.13 -8.97 14.62
N HIS A 61 11.78 -10.25 14.73
CA HIS A 61 11.10 -10.78 15.90
C HIS A 61 12.05 -10.98 17.09
N GLY A 62 11.48 -10.91 18.31
CA GLY A 62 12.20 -11.05 19.57
C GLY A 62 12.43 -9.71 20.28
N GLN A 63 13.13 -9.76 21.42
CA GLN A 63 13.38 -8.59 22.25
C GLN A 63 14.80 -8.06 21.98
N ALA A 64 14.89 -6.80 21.54
CA ALA A 64 16.16 -6.09 21.48
C ALA A 64 16.56 -5.58 22.88
N ARG A 65 17.82 -5.78 23.27
CA ARG A 65 18.38 -5.32 24.54
C ARG A 65 19.38 -4.19 24.30
N CYS A 66 19.32 -3.15 25.14
CA CYS A 66 20.31 -2.07 25.07
C CYS A 66 21.62 -2.59 25.69
N LEU A 67 22.74 -2.28 25.03
CA LEU A 67 24.06 -2.73 25.44
C LEU A 67 25.03 -1.54 25.45
N ALA A 68 25.75 -1.37 26.55
CA ALA A 68 26.88 -0.45 26.64
C ALA A 68 28.17 -1.26 26.52
N LEU A 69 28.94 -1.00 25.46
CA LEU A 69 30.26 -1.58 25.27
C LEU A 69 31.33 -0.49 25.39
N PRO A 70 32.60 -0.85 25.65
CA PRO A 70 33.70 0.10 25.59
C PRO A 70 33.66 0.92 24.28
N PRO A 71 33.79 2.25 24.35
CA PRO A 71 33.84 3.09 23.15
C PRO A 71 34.93 2.64 22.19
N THR A 72 34.62 2.66 20.89
CA THR A 72 35.60 2.42 19.83
C THR A 72 35.77 3.68 18.98
N PRO A 73 36.85 3.81 18.18
CA PRO A 73 36.97 4.93 17.25
C PRO A 73 35.81 5.03 16.26
N ALA A 74 35.21 3.89 15.90
CA ALA A 74 34.04 3.82 15.01
C ALA A 74 32.72 4.13 15.73
N VAL A 75 32.57 3.75 17.00
CA VAL A 75 31.35 3.96 17.80
C VAL A 75 31.75 4.61 19.13
N PRO A 76 32.05 5.92 19.14
CA PRO A 76 32.51 6.64 20.32
C PRO A 76 31.45 6.73 21.41
N SER A 77 30.15 6.59 21.09
CA SER A 77 29.10 6.57 22.10
C SER A 77 29.14 5.32 23.00
N GLY A 78 29.75 4.22 22.51
CA GLY A 78 29.65 2.91 23.14
C GLY A 78 28.23 2.34 23.20
N ALA A 79 27.27 2.91 22.45
CA ALA A 79 25.88 2.51 22.45
C ALA A 79 25.59 1.45 21.38
N TRP A 80 25.17 0.27 21.84
CA TRP A 80 24.86 -0.87 20.99
C TRP A 80 23.49 -1.45 21.32
N ARG A 81 22.96 -2.23 20.39
CA ARG A 81 21.76 -3.04 20.57
C ARG A 81 22.07 -4.49 20.24
N ALA A 82 21.51 -5.39 21.02
CA ALA A 82 21.77 -6.82 20.91
C ALA A 82 20.47 -7.62 20.86
N ARG A 83 20.45 -8.66 20.01
CA ARG A 83 19.45 -9.74 20.05
C ARG A 83 20.18 -11.04 20.34
N CYS A 84 19.87 -11.64 21.48
CA CYS A 84 20.59 -12.79 22.01
C CYS A 84 19.76 -14.07 21.88
N ASP A 85 20.42 -15.13 21.42
CA ASP A 85 19.93 -16.51 21.46
C ASP A 85 20.49 -17.18 22.73
N ASP A 86 19.62 -17.39 23.70
CA ASP A 86 20.00 -17.98 25.00
C ASP A 86 20.44 -19.45 24.90
N VAL A 87 19.99 -20.16 23.86
CA VAL A 87 20.33 -21.57 23.63
C VAL A 87 21.73 -21.66 23.03
N LYS A 88 22.04 -20.82 22.03
CA LYS A 88 23.37 -20.78 21.40
C LYS A 88 24.40 -19.97 22.19
N LYS A 89 23.96 -19.19 23.18
CA LYS A 89 24.79 -18.21 23.89
C LYS A 89 25.49 -17.26 22.93
N GLU A 90 24.75 -16.78 21.92
CA GLU A 90 25.23 -15.85 20.91
C GLU A 90 24.36 -14.59 20.90
N CYS A 91 24.97 -13.41 20.86
CA CYS A 91 24.27 -12.15 20.66
C CYS A 91 24.69 -11.53 19.33
N LEU A 92 23.71 -11.27 18.47
CA LEU A 92 23.88 -10.44 17.29
C LEU A 92 23.85 -8.99 17.75
N VAL A 93 24.91 -8.23 17.51
CA VAL A 93 25.12 -6.88 18.06
C VAL A 93 25.29 -5.88 16.93
N SER A 94 24.59 -4.75 17.01
CA SER A 94 24.65 -3.68 16.01
C SER A 94 24.73 -2.31 16.70
N PRO A 95 25.30 -1.28 16.05
CA PRO A 95 25.32 0.07 16.59
C PRO A 95 23.91 0.62 16.89
N ALA A 96 23.80 1.54 17.85
CA ALA A 96 22.55 2.20 18.18
C ALA A 96 22.15 3.31 17.18
N HIS A 97 23.14 3.87 16.46
CA HIS A 97 23.02 4.96 15.50
C HIS A 97 23.51 4.55 14.10
N GLU A 98 23.21 5.38 13.10
CA GLU A 98 23.67 5.21 11.73
C GLU A 98 25.18 5.46 11.62
N LEU A 99 25.81 4.84 10.63
CA LEU A 99 27.22 5.02 10.30
C LEU A 99 27.39 5.90 9.04
N ASP A 100 28.51 6.61 8.96
CA ASP A 100 28.94 7.32 7.76
C ASP A 100 29.58 6.39 6.72
N VAL A 101 30.19 6.99 5.68
CA VAL A 101 30.76 6.19 4.58
C VAL A 101 32.10 5.55 4.97
N GLU A 102 32.76 6.09 5.99
CA GLU A 102 33.98 5.60 6.62
C GLU A 102 33.69 4.57 7.73
N GLY A 103 32.44 4.44 8.15
CA GLY A 103 32.00 3.51 9.20
C GLY A 103 31.99 4.11 10.60
N HIS A 104 32.08 5.43 10.75
CA HIS A 104 31.95 6.12 12.03
C HIS A 104 30.49 6.45 12.35
N GLU A 105 30.17 6.43 13.63
CA GLU A 105 28.87 6.76 14.17
C GLU A 105 28.47 8.21 13.88
N LYS A 106 27.23 8.39 13.45
CA LYS A 106 26.54 9.69 13.35
C LYS A 106 25.62 9.91 14.53
N ASP A 107 25.20 11.15 14.73
CA ASP A 107 24.19 11.50 15.73
C ASP A 107 22.78 10.98 15.40
N GLN A 108 22.57 10.43 14.20
CA GLN A 108 21.25 9.96 13.75
C GLN A 108 20.95 8.56 14.29
N SER A 109 19.90 8.44 15.11
CA SER A 109 19.42 7.14 15.60
C SER A 109 18.90 6.26 14.46
N LEU A 110 19.05 4.94 14.57
CA LEU A 110 18.46 4.02 13.59
C LEU A 110 16.94 4.20 13.47
N GLN A 111 16.46 4.37 12.25
CA GLN A 111 15.03 4.43 11.95
C GLN A 111 14.43 3.02 11.85
N ARG A 112 13.13 2.86 12.14
CA ARG A 112 12.37 1.60 11.97
C ARG A 112 13.01 0.38 12.66
N VAL A 113 13.42 0.56 13.90
CA VAL A 113 13.91 -0.51 14.79
C VAL A 113 13.02 -0.56 16.02
N ASP A 114 13.02 -1.70 16.70
CA ASP A 114 12.37 -1.77 18.00
C ASP A 114 13.14 -0.94 19.01
N ARG A 115 12.41 -0.34 19.96
CA ARG A 115 13.06 0.26 21.12
C ARG A 115 13.71 -0.88 21.91
N CYS A 116 15.00 -0.75 22.17
CA CYS A 116 15.67 -1.69 23.05
C CYS A 116 15.12 -1.52 24.47
N VAL A 117 15.00 -2.62 25.20
CA VAL A 117 14.49 -2.57 26.57
C VAL A 117 15.50 -1.87 27.46
N SER A 118 15.01 -0.88 28.20
CA SER A 118 15.81 0.11 28.95
C SER A 118 16.72 -0.48 30.03
N ASN A 119 16.50 -1.75 30.39
CA ASN A 119 17.40 -2.47 31.27
C ASN A 119 18.66 -2.85 30.49
N LEU A 120 19.68 -2.01 30.62
CA LEU A 120 21.03 -2.28 30.13
C LEU A 120 21.45 -3.68 30.56
N MET A 121 21.87 -4.48 29.58
CA MET A 121 22.40 -5.80 29.85
C MET A 121 23.67 -5.66 30.72
N PRO A 122 23.71 -6.22 31.94
CA PRO A 122 24.88 -6.09 32.81
C PRO A 122 26.11 -6.67 32.13
N THR A 123 27.27 -6.06 32.32
CA THR A 123 28.52 -6.47 31.67
C THR A 123 28.87 -7.92 31.98
N GLU A 124 28.60 -8.40 33.19
CA GLU A 124 28.82 -9.79 33.61
C GLU A 124 27.96 -10.78 32.81
N LEU A 125 26.73 -10.39 32.49
CA LEU A 125 25.84 -11.21 31.68
C LEU A 125 26.30 -11.18 30.22
N THR A 126 26.69 -10.01 29.71
CA THR A 126 27.19 -9.86 28.34
C THR A 126 28.43 -10.72 28.07
N ARG A 127 29.35 -10.83 29.05
CA ARG A 127 30.55 -11.68 28.95
C ARG A 127 30.24 -13.18 28.79
N GLN A 128 29.01 -13.63 29.08
CA GLN A 128 28.58 -15.03 28.89
C GLN A 128 28.18 -15.36 27.46
N TYR A 129 28.01 -14.36 26.59
CA TYR A 129 27.59 -14.53 25.22
C TYR A 129 28.75 -14.27 24.26
N ARG A 130 28.76 -15.04 23.17
CA ARG A 130 29.55 -14.70 22.00
C ARG A 130 28.88 -13.53 21.28
N LEU A 131 29.53 -12.37 21.31
CA LEU A 131 29.04 -11.20 20.58
C LEU A 131 29.47 -11.26 19.12
N VAL A 132 28.54 -11.12 18.19
CA VAL A 132 28.76 -11.18 16.75
C VAL A 132 28.27 -9.89 16.10
N PRO A 133 29.10 -9.19 15.31
CA PRO A 133 28.67 -7.97 14.63
C PRO A 133 27.60 -8.29 13.59
N ALA A 134 26.50 -7.57 13.66
CA ALA A 134 25.30 -7.83 12.88
C ALA A 134 24.70 -6.52 12.36
N ILE A 135 24.00 -6.60 11.23
CA ILE A 135 23.17 -5.50 10.73
C ILE A 135 21.90 -5.47 11.58
N ALA A 136 21.51 -4.28 12.05
CA ALA A 136 20.31 -4.13 12.88
C ALA A 136 19.05 -4.58 12.13
N GLU A 137 18.00 -4.92 12.86
CA GLU A 137 16.77 -5.42 12.27
C GLU A 137 16.07 -4.38 11.39
N ALA A 138 15.26 -4.87 10.45
CA ALA A 138 14.32 -4.07 9.67
C ALA A 138 12.96 -4.77 9.64
N PRO A 139 11.84 -4.02 9.68
CA PRO A 139 10.52 -4.61 9.56
C PRO A 139 10.29 -5.22 8.17
N PRO A 140 9.31 -6.12 8.01
CA PRO A 140 8.97 -6.69 6.70
C PRO A 140 8.72 -5.62 5.63
N GLY A 141 9.23 -5.84 4.43
CA GLY A 141 9.22 -4.88 3.32
C GLY A 141 10.28 -3.77 3.37
N TRP A 142 11.15 -3.79 4.38
CA TRP A 142 12.27 -2.89 4.53
C TRP A 142 13.59 -3.64 4.56
N TYR A 143 14.61 -3.08 3.93
CA TYR A 143 15.98 -3.56 3.95
C TYR A 143 16.84 -2.56 4.71
N ARG A 144 17.79 -3.06 5.50
CA ARG A 144 18.79 -2.22 6.17
C ARG A 144 20.18 -2.60 5.66
N ASP A 145 20.97 -1.58 5.34
CA ASP A 145 22.37 -1.77 4.97
C ASP A 145 23.31 -1.83 6.18
N GLU A 146 24.58 -2.13 5.94
CA GLU A 146 25.62 -2.21 6.97
C GLU A 146 25.86 -0.88 7.70
N ARG A 147 25.43 0.24 7.11
CA ARG A 147 25.54 1.58 7.70
C ARG A 147 24.33 1.95 8.55
N GLY A 148 23.35 1.05 8.67
CA GLY A 148 22.15 1.27 9.44
C GLY A 148 21.06 2.05 8.71
N ARG A 149 21.23 2.37 7.42
CA ARG A 149 20.22 3.08 6.63
C ARG A 149 19.15 2.10 6.17
N VAL A 150 17.89 2.54 6.19
CA VAL A 150 16.75 1.76 5.72
C VAL A 150 16.31 2.20 4.34
N LEU A 151 15.87 1.23 3.53
CA LEU A 151 15.17 1.46 2.27
C LEU A 151 13.95 0.55 2.20
N GLN A 152 12.86 1.07 1.65
CA GLN A 152 11.68 0.27 1.36
C GLN A 152 11.87 -0.46 0.03
N TYR A 153 11.68 -1.78 0.03
CA TYR A 153 11.77 -2.60 -1.20
C TYR A 153 10.44 -3.29 -1.55
N ASN A 154 9.39 -3.05 -0.77
CA ASN A 154 8.07 -3.60 -1.00
C ASN A 154 7.04 -2.49 -0.89
N PHE A 155 6.15 -2.34 -1.87
CA PHE A 155 5.19 -1.23 -1.91
C PHE A 155 3.78 -1.75 -2.12
N ASP A 156 2.84 -1.18 -1.38
CA ASP A 156 1.43 -1.46 -1.53
C ASP A 156 0.74 -0.37 -2.36
N LEU A 157 0.52 -0.67 -3.63
CA LEU A 157 -0.13 0.24 -4.57
C LEU A 157 -1.65 0.38 -4.35
N HIS A 158 -2.23 -0.33 -3.37
CA HIS A 158 -3.62 -0.14 -2.94
C HIS A 158 -3.76 0.82 -1.75
N ARG A 159 -2.64 1.38 -1.26
CA ARG A 159 -2.59 2.37 -0.18
C ARG A 159 -1.67 3.51 -0.57
N ARG A 160 -2.15 4.45 -1.38
CA ARG A 160 -1.29 5.52 -1.93
C ARG A 160 -2.07 6.74 -2.37
N VAL A 161 -1.35 7.85 -2.52
CA VAL A 161 -1.77 8.96 -3.38
C VAL A 161 -0.93 8.89 -4.64
N TYR A 162 -1.53 8.94 -5.82
CA TYR A 162 -0.78 8.88 -7.07
C TYR A 162 -1.04 10.07 -7.97
N VAL A 163 -0.03 10.40 -8.78
CA VAL A 163 -0.12 11.33 -9.89
C VAL A 163 0.72 10.78 -11.05
N GLY A 164 0.20 10.84 -12.26
CA GLY A 164 0.80 10.23 -13.43
C GLY A 164 0.54 11.01 -14.70
N GLY A 165 1.35 10.71 -15.70
CA GLY A 165 1.25 11.23 -17.05
C GLY A 165 1.55 10.13 -18.05
N ALA A 166 0.73 10.01 -19.09
CA ALA A 166 0.89 9.01 -20.13
C ALA A 166 0.64 9.60 -21.52
N TRP A 167 1.38 9.11 -22.52
CA TRP A 167 0.98 9.27 -23.90
C TRP A 167 -0.20 8.31 -24.16
N ALA A 168 -1.31 8.82 -24.70
CA ALA A 168 -2.58 8.10 -24.79
C ALA A 168 -3.27 8.28 -26.15
N PRO A 169 -2.65 7.80 -27.26
CA PRO A 169 -3.26 7.82 -28.57
C PRO A 169 -4.63 7.14 -28.58
N ARG A 170 -5.52 7.61 -29.45
CA ARG A 170 -6.85 7.03 -29.66
C ARG A 170 -7.12 6.77 -31.14
N TRP A 171 -7.58 5.56 -31.43
CA TRP A 171 -8.04 5.14 -32.76
C TRP A 171 -9.55 4.97 -32.74
N LEU A 172 -10.23 5.59 -33.71
CA LEU A 172 -11.67 5.46 -33.88
C LEU A 172 -11.97 4.58 -35.10
N ARG A 173 -12.56 3.40 -34.87
CA ARG A 173 -12.87 2.45 -35.95
C ARG A 173 -13.91 3.04 -36.89
N GLY A 174 -13.59 3.06 -38.18
CA GLY A 174 -14.42 3.69 -39.23
C GLY A 174 -13.88 5.03 -39.71
N THR A 175 -12.82 5.54 -39.06
CA THR A 175 -12.06 6.72 -39.50
C THR A 175 -10.57 6.37 -39.55
N ASP A 176 -9.82 6.89 -40.52
CA ASP A 176 -8.35 6.78 -40.55
C ASP A 176 -7.68 7.76 -39.57
N ARG A 177 -8.43 8.25 -38.57
CA ARG A 177 -8.01 9.31 -37.66
C ARG A 177 -7.37 8.73 -36.41
N LEU A 178 -6.18 9.23 -36.10
CA LEU A 178 -5.43 8.97 -34.88
C LEU A 178 -5.36 10.27 -34.08
N ASP A 179 -6.05 10.32 -32.94
CA ASP A 179 -5.96 11.47 -32.04
C ASP A 179 -4.74 11.31 -31.14
N GLN A 180 -3.80 12.24 -31.24
CA GLN A 180 -2.63 12.29 -30.35
C GLN A 180 -3.02 13.02 -29.07
N ARG A 181 -2.96 12.30 -27.94
CA ARG A 181 -3.38 12.84 -26.65
C ARG A 181 -2.39 12.50 -25.55
N VAL A 182 -2.42 13.32 -24.52
CA VAL A 182 -1.71 13.10 -23.25
C VAL A 182 -2.75 12.90 -22.17
N ARG A 183 -2.61 11.84 -21.37
CA ARG A 183 -3.38 11.59 -20.16
C ARG A 183 -2.63 12.14 -18.97
N VAL A 184 -3.31 12.87 -18.10
CA VAL A 184 -2.86 13.16 -16.72
C VAL A 184 -3.81 12.44 -15.78
N ASP A 185 -3.28 11.61 -14.89
CA ASP A 185 -4.09 10.85 -13.93
C ASP A 185 -3.67 11.11 -12.49
N PHE A 186 -4.62 11.13 -11.57
CA PHE A 186 -4.35 11.22 -10.13
C PHE A 186 -5.49 10.62 -9.32
N GLY A 187 -5.20 10.24 -8.08
CA GLY A 187 -6.19 9.65 -7.18
C GLY A 187 -5.60 9.23 -5.84
N VAL A 188 -6.47 8.78 -4.95
CA VAL A 188 -6.12 8.24 -3.64
C VAL A 188 -6.71 6.85 -3.49
N ASP A 189 -5.87 5.86 -3.24
CA ASP A 189 -6.28 4.49 -2.91
C ASP A 189 -6.03 4.23 -1.42
N LEU A 190 -7.03 3.66 -0.75
CA LEU A 190 -6.98 3.27 0.65
C LEU A 190 -7.47 1.84 0.76
N GLU A 191 -6.78 1.04 1.56
CA GLU A 191 -7.12 -0.35 1.84
C GLU A 191 -6.93 -0.62 3.33
N TRP A 192 -7.89 -1.31 3.96
CA TRP A 192 -7.76 -1.75 5.34
C TRP A 192 -8.45 -3.09 5.58
N PRO A 193 -7.86 -3.98 6.38
CA PRO A 193 -8.56 -5.18 6.83
C PRO A 193 -9.78 -4.79 7.66
N GLY A 194 -10.88 -5.51 7.47
CA GLY A 194 -12.01 -5.51 8.40
C GLY A 194 -11.80 -6.57 9.46
N ASP A 195 -12.90 -7.23 9.86
CA ASP A 195 -12.83 -8.53 10.53
C ASP A 195 -11.97 -9.51 9.72
N SER A 196 -11.53 -10.63 10.33
CA SER A 196 -10.52 -11.58 9.78
C SER A 196 -10.72 -12.02 8.33
N ASP A 197 -11.94 -11.92 7.85
CA ASP A 197 -12.47 -12.46 6.61
C ASP A 197 -12.94 -11.34 5.66
N ARG A 198 -12.58 -10.08 5.91
CA ARG A 198 -12.98 -8.94 5.07
C ARG A 198 -11.83 -8.00 4.72
N LEU A 199 -11.90 -7.46 3.50
CA LEU A 199 -10.99 -6.43 3.01
C LEU A 199 -11.80 -5.27 2.45
N HIS A 200 -11.55 -4.07 2.97
CA HIS A 200 -12.19 -2.85 2.51
C HIS A 200 -11.23 -2.05 1.64
N ARG A 201 -11.76 -1.48 0.56
CA ARG A 201 -11.05 -0.56 -0.32
C ARG A 201 -11.89 0.68 -0.57
N MET A 202 -11.21 1.81 -0.62
CA MET A 202 -11.79 3.08 -0.99
C MET A 202 -10.86 3.80 -1.95
N THR A 203 -11.40 4.26 -3.07
CA THR A 203 -10.70 5.13 -4.00
C THR A 203 -11.39 6.49 -4.00
N LEU A 204 -10.60 7.57 -3.87
CA LEU A 204 -11.08 8.94 -3.88
C LEU A 204 -10.45 9.71 -5.05
N LEU A 205 -11.25 10.56 -5.69
CA LEU A 205 -10.81 11.50 -6.72
C LEU A 205 -10.05 10.82 -7.88
N ASP A 206 -10.41 9.60 -8.25
CA ASP A 206 -9.81 8.88 -9.38
C ASP A 206 -10.14 9.63 -10.67
N THR A 207 -9.17 10.36 -11.18
CA THR A 207 -9.37 11.34 -12.24
C THR A 207 -8.37 11.10 -13.35
N GLU A 208 -8.88 11.10 -14.58
CA GLU A 208 -8.12 11.07 -15.80
C GLU A 208 -8.53 12.20 -16.72
N LEU A 209 -7.56 13.04 -17.06
CA LEU A 209 -7.73 14.17 -17.97
C LEU A 209 -7.00 13.85 -19.27
N TYR A 210 -7.73 13.84 -20.39
CA TYR A 210 -7.16 13.70 -21.72
C TYR A 210 -7.02 15.07 -22.35
N LEU A 211 -5.78 15.46 -22.68
CA LEU A 211 -5.42 16.72 -23.30
C LEU A 211 -5.02 16.50 -24.77
N GLY A 212 -5.31 17.47 -25.64
CA GLY A 212 -5.01 17.40 -27.08
C GLY A 212 -6.24 17.70 -27.94
N ASP A 213 -6.27 17.14 -29.16
CA ASP A 213 -7.27 17.43 -30.20
C ASP A 213 -8.72 17.14 -29.79
N ALA A 214 -8.92 16.19 -28.86
CA ALA A 214 -10.21 15.81 -28.32
C ALA A 214 -10.16 15.74 -26.79
N ALA A 215 -10.05 16.92 -26.17
CA ALA A 215 -10.01 17.03 -24.72
C ALA A 215 -11.26 16.38 -24.08
N SER A 216 -11.04 15.52 -23.10
CA SER A 216 -12.07 14.73 -22.42
C SER A 216 -11.61 14.43 -21.00
N TYR A 217 -12.54 13.99 -20.15
CA TYR A 217 -12.21 13.56 -18.80
C TYR A 217 -13.07 12.38 -18.38
N ASP A 218 -12.50 11.59 -17.48
CA ASP A 218 -13.17 10.53 -16.71
C ASP A 218 -12.79 10.77 -15.25
N ALA A 219 -13.76 11.03 -14.38
CA ALA A 219 -13.50 11.40 -13.01
C ALA A 219 -14.51 10.79 -12.05
N THR A 220 -14.02 10.12 -11.02
CA THR A 220 -14.82 9.48 -9.98
C THR A 220 -14.48 10.09 -8.63
N LEU A 221 -15.49 10.63 -7.93
CA LEU A 221 -15.26 11.23 -6.61
C LEU A 221 -14.94 10.16 -5.56
N LEU A 222 -15.76 9.12 -5.48
CA LEU A 222 -15.64 8.09 -4.45
C LEU A 222 -16.09 6.74 -5.00
N ARG A 223 -15.25 5.74 -4.78
CA ARG A 223 -15.55 4.34 -4.97
C ARG A 223 -15.25 3.61 -3.68
N TYR A 224 -16.13 2.70 -3.29
CA TYR A 224 -15.92 1.84 -2.13
C TYR A 224 -16.27 0.41 -2.51
N ASP A 225 -15.40 -0.53 -2.17
CA ASP A 225 -15.71 -1.95 -2.26
C ASP A 225 -15.25 -2.68 -1.01
N PHE A 226 -16.00 -3.72 -0.63
CA PHE A 226 -15.49 -4.70 0.31
C PHE A 226 -15.59 -6.09 -0.29
N ARG A 227 -14.58 -6.89 0.01
CA ARG A 227 -14.52 -8.31 -0.28
C ARG A 227 -14.65 -9.09 1.01
N SER A 228 -15.23 -10.28 0.90
CA SER A 228 -15.26 -11.21 2.01
C SER A 228 -14.84 -12.60 1.55
N GLN A 229 -14.13 -13.29 2.44
CA GLN A 229 -13.92 -14.73 2.35
C GLN A 229 -14.97 -15.41 3.22
N ASN A 230 -15.65 -16.40 2.66
CA ASN A 230 -16.62 -17.18 3.41
C ASN A 230 -16.09 -18.59 3.65
N ASP A 231 -16.03 -19.02 4.90
CA ASP A 231 -15.58 -20.37 5.26
C ASP A 231 -16.67 -21.44 5.09
N ALA A 232 -17.93 -21.01 4.92
CA ALA A 232 -19.05 -21.91 4.67
C ALA A 232 -19.33 -22.01 3.15
N PRO A 233 -19.28 -23.21 2.54
CA PRO A 233 -19.62 -23.37 1.13
C PRO A 233 -21.11 -23.13 0.91
N LEU A 234 -21.46 -22.36 -0.13
CA LEU A 234 -22.83 -22.13 -0.54
C LEU A 234 -23.47 -23.40 -1.10
N PHE A 235 -22.72 -24.11 -1.95
CA PHE A 235 -23.15 -25.39 -2.52
C PHE A 235 -22.04 -26.42 -2.44
N ARG A 236 -22.44 -27.68 -2.26
CA ARG A 236 -21.55 -28.85 -2.27
C ARG A 236 -21.91 -29.69 -3.48
N VAL A 237 -21.01 -29.79 -4.44
CA VAL A 237 -21.19 -30.63 -5.63
C VAL A 237 -20.42 -31.92 -5.40
N THR A 238 -21.14 -33.04 -5.24
CA THR A 238 -20.51 -34.36 -5.17
C THR A 238 -20.62 -35.02 -6.53
N THR A 239 -19.49 -35.40 -7.12
CA THR A 239 -19.48 -36.21 -8.34
C THR A 239 -19.24 -37.67 -7.98
N PHE A 240 -19.96 -38.56 -8.68
CA PHE A 240 -19.79 -40.01 -8.61
C PHE A 240 -19.12 -40.56 -9.87
N TYR A 241 -18.75 -39.70 -10.82
CA TYR A 241 -18.02 -40.12 -12.01
C TYR A 241 -16.56 -40.40 -11.65
N GLY A 242 -16.18 -41.69 -11.64
CA GLY A 242 -14.87 -42.15 -11.18
C GLY A 242 -14.84 -42.33 -9.66
N ARG A 243 -13.78 -41.84 -8.99
CA ARG A 243 -13.71 -41.86 -7.52
C ARG A 243 -14.61 -40.75 -6.96
N PRO A 244 -15.50 -41.03 -5.98
CA PRO A 244 -16.32 -40.01 -5.35
C PRO A 244 -15.47 -38.82 -4.88
N ARG A 245 -15.82 -37.62 -5.33
CA ARG A 245 -15.16 -36.36 -4.96
C ARG A 245 -16.20 -35.32 -4.60
N ARG A 246 -15.89 -34.52 -3.59
CA ARG A 246 -16.69 -33.38 -3.16
C ARG A 246 -15.98 -32.10 -3.58
N PHE A 247 -16.73 -31.21 -4.23
CA PHE A 247 -16.32 -29.85 -4.57
C PHE A 247 -17.15 -28.88 -3.74
N ASP A 248 -16.47 -28.07 -2.95
CA ASP A 248 -17.08 -27.03 -2.14
C ASP A 248 -17.00 -25.71 -2.90
N ILE A 249 -18.16 -25.12 -3.19
CA ILE A 249 -18.28 -23.85 -3.91
C ILE A 249 -18.61 -22.78 -2.87
N TYR A 250 -17.66 -21.88 -2.64
CA TYR A 250 -17.80 -20.77 -1.70
C TYR A 250 -18.42 -19.57 -2.40
N ALA A 251 -19.36 -18.90 -1.71
CA ALA A 251 -19.94 -17.64 -2.19
C ALA A 251 -19.21 -16.49 -1.51
N ASN A 252 -18.08 -16.10 -2.11
CA ASN A 252 -17.29 -14.95 -1.70
C ASN A 252 -17.94 -13.69 -2.24
N LEU A 253 -19.01 -13.27 -1.54
CA LEU A 253 -19.80 -12.11 -1.91
C LEU A 253 -19.17 -10.83 -1.37
N GLY A 254 -19.29 -9.78 -2.15
CA GLY A 254 -18.90 -8.44 -1.73
C GLY A 254 -19.87 -7.40 -2.23
N PHE A 255 -19.53 -6.15 -1.96
CA PHE A 255 -20.29 -5.00 -2.38
C PHE A 255 -19.34 -4.00 -3.03
N TRP A 256 -19.85 -3.33 -4.05
CA TRP A 256 -19.15 -2.27 -4.74
C TRP A 256 -20.11 -1.10 -4.93
N MET A 257 -19.63 0.10 -4.67
CA MET A 257 -20.34 1.33 -4.93
C MET A 257 -19.44 2.38 -5.54
N GLU A 258 -20.05 3.24 -6.34
CA GLU A 258 -19.43 4.41 -6.93
C GLU A 258 -20.39 5.58 -6.81
N VAL A 259 -19.85 6.73 -6.46
CA VAL A 259 -20.59 7.96 -6.22
C VAL A 259 -19.94 9.06 -7.03
N LEU A 260 -20.76 9.74 -7.84
CA LEU A 260 -20.34 10.82 -8.73
C LEU A 260 -19.19 10.42 -9.66
N HIS A 261 -19.54 9.75 -10.75
CA HIS A 261 -18.65 9.48 -11.88
C HIS A 261 -19.06 10.33 -13.08
N GLY A 262 -18.19 11.25 -13.49
CA GLY A 262 -18.36 12.11 -14.65
C GLY A 262 -17.52 11.63 -15.83
N GLU A 263 -18.15 11.48 -17.00
CA GLU A 263 -17.51 11.10 -18.25
C GLU A 263 -17.85 12.12 -19.33
N GLN A 264 -16.82 12.72 -19.95
CA GLN A 264 -16.99 13.54 -21.14
C GLN A 264 -16.43 12.83 -22.37
N VAL A 265 -17.27 12.69 -23.38
CA VAL A 265 -16.97 12.01 -24.64
C VAL A 265 -16.97 13.03 -25.76
N ARG A 266 -15.94 12.99 -26.60
CA ARG A 266 -15.86 13.77 -27.84
C ARG A 266 -15.53 12.86 -29.01
N ARG A 267 -16.35 12.94 -30.06
CA ARG A 267 -16.18 12.21 -31.32
C ARG A 267 -16.54 13.16 -32.47
N GLU A 268 -15.53 13.59 -33.22
CA GLU A 268 -15.69 14.59 -34.29
C GLU A 268 -16.41 15.84 -33.76
N ASP A 269 -17.56 16.20 -34.34
CA ASP A 269 -18.39 17.34 -33.93
C ASP A 269 -19.40 16.99 -32.82
N ALA A 270 -19.53 15.71 -32.48
CA ALA A 270 -20.42 15.22 -31.43
C ALA A 270 -19.74 15.23 -30.06
N HIS A 271 -20.50 15.63 -29.05
CA HIS A 271 -20.08 15.60 -27.65
C HIS A 271 -21.20 15.06 -26.77
N ALA A 272 -20.82 14.34 -25.71
CA ALA A 272 -21.73 13.87 -24.69
C ALA A 272 -21.08 14.00 -23.30
N ASP A 273 -21.84 14.41 -22.31
CA ASP A 273 -21.44 14.52 -20.90
C ASP A 273 -22.41 13.69 -20.05
N PHE A 274 -21.86 12.72 -19.33
CA PHE A 274 -22.60 11.78 -18.50
C PHE A 274 -22.15 11.92 -17.05
N LEU A 275 -23.11 11.95 -16.12
CA LEU A 275 -22.85 11.95 -14.69
C LEU A 275 -23.61 10.81 -14.02
N SER A 276 -22.92 9.73 -13.69
CA SER A 276 -23.42 8.69 -12.79
C SER A 276 -23.47 9.25 -11.37
N VAL A 277 -24.67 9.39 -10.81
CA VAL A 277 -24.88 9.91 -9.45
C VAL A 277 -24.47 8.87 -8.43
N ALA A 278 -24.93 7.64 -8.63
CA ALA A 278 -24.64 6.50 -7.79
C ALA A 278 -24.76 5.20 -8.59
N ALA A 279 -23.84 4.28 -8.34
CA ALA A 279 -23.88 2.92 -8.83
C ALA A 279 -23.66 1.95 -7.68
N THR A 280 -24.41 0.85 -7.65
CA THR A 280 -24.33 -0.16 -6.60
C THR A 280 -24.33 -1.55 -7.21
N ASN A 281 -23.31 -2.34 -6.93
CA ASN A 281 -23.13 -3.68 -7.48
C ASN A 281 -22.93 -4.71 -6.37
N VAL A 282 -23.45 -5.91 -6.60
CA VAL A 282 -23.04 -7.11 -5.86
C VAL A 282 -21.85 -7.72 -6.59
N THR A 283 -20.83 -8.14 -5.83
CA THR A 283 -19.65 -8.81 -6.39
C THR A 283 -19.61 -10.28 -5.98
N LEU A 284 -19.07 -11.11 -6.86
CA LEU A 284 -18.76 -12.52 -6.61
C LEU A 284 -17.32 -12.77 -7.04
N ASP A 285 -16.46 -13.07 -6.08
CA ASP A 285 -15.06 -13.39 -6.34
C ASP A 285 -14.98 -14.86 -6.81
N LEU A 286 -14.61 -15.06 -8.07
CA LEU A 286 -14.37 -16.38 -8.66
C LEU A 286 -13.06 -16.98 -8.15
N TRP A 287 -12.11 -16.12 -7.82
CA TRP A 287 -10.84 -16.45 -7.21
C TRP A 287 -10.31 -15.23 -6.46
N HIS A 288 -9.61 -15.46 -5.36
CA HIS A 288 -8.82 -14.44 -4.68
C HIS A 288 -7.59 -15.05 -4.00
N SER A 289 -6.58 -14.23 -3.71
CA SER A 289 -5.45 -14.61 -2.87
C SER A 289 -5.86 -14.71 -1.39
N SER A 290 -5.02 -15.33 -0.56
CA SER A 290 -5.28 -15.52 0.88
C SER A 290 -5.31 -14.21 1.68
N ASP A 291 -4.66 -13.16 1.17
CA ASP A 291 -4.69 -11.80 1.73
C ASP A 291 -5.84 -10.94 1.16
N LEU A 292 -6.67 -11.54 0.29
CA LEU A 292 -7.78 -10.91 -0.45
C LEU A 292 -7.36 -9.79 -1.41
N VAL A 293 -6.06 -9.53 -1.58
CA VAL A 293 -5.55 -8.40 -2.37
C VAL A 293 -5.73 -8.65 -3.86
N SER A 294 -5.34 -9.84 -4.34
CA SER A 294 -5.48 -10.25 -5.73
C SER A 294 -6.79 -11.00 -5.95
N TYR A 295 -7.45 -10.79 -7.08
CA TYR A 295 -8.76 -11.40 -7.35
C TYR A 295 -9.10 -11.48 -8.83
N VAL A 296 -10.07 -12.36 -9.13
CA VAL A 296 -10.91 -12.34 -10.33
C VAL A 296 -12.35 -12.37 -9.86
N ARG A 297 -13.16 -11.40 -10.29
CA ARG A 297 -14.54 -11.28 -9.83
C ARG A 297 -15.49 -10.85 -10.92
N VAL A 298 -16.75 -11.23 -10.72
CA VAL A 298 -17.89 -10.70 -11.48
C VAL A 298 -18.63 -9.71 -10.59
N ARG A 299 -19.04 -8.58 -11.16
CA ARG A 299 -19.92 -7.61 -10.50
C ARG A 299 -21.15 -7.34 -11.34
N THR A 300 -22.29 -7.10 -10.72
CA THR A 300 -23.50 -6.68 -11.42
C THR A 300 -24.39 -5.80 -10.55
N GLY A 301 -25.07 -4.84 -11.17
CA GLY A 301 -25.99 -3.95 -10.50
C GLY A 301 -26.33 -2.72 -11.33
N PRO A 302 -27.23 -1.86 -10.84
CA PRO A 302 -27.65 -0.66 -11.54
C PRO A 302 -26.83 0.58 -11.16
N ALA A 303 -26.83 1.54 -12.07
CA ALA A 303 -26.43 2.92 -11.84
C ALA A 303 -27.56 3.90 -12.21
N VAL A 304 -27.62 5.03 -11.50
CA VAL A 304 -28.46 6.18 -11.88
C VAL A 304 -27.57 7.21 -12.53
N GLU A 305 -27.80 7.47 -13.81
CA GLU A 305 -26.99 8.38 -14.61
C GLU A 305 -27.81 9.57 -15.08
N ARG A 306 -27.19 10.74 -15.14
CA ARG A 306 -27.74 11.94 -15.78
C ARG A 306 -27.00 12.16 -17.08
N ASP A 307 -27.74 12.12 -18.18
CA ASP A 307 -27.27 12.65 -19.47
C ASP A 307 -27.31 14.17 -19.37
N ARG A 308 -26.14 14.80 -19.16
CA ARG A 308 -26.04 16.24 -18.95
C ARG A 308 -26.21 17.01 -20.26
N THR A 309 -25.89 16.39 -21.39
CA THR A 309 -26.07 16.98 -22.71
C THR A 309 -27.55 17.13 -23.05
N ASN A 310 -28.36 16.11 -22.78
CA ASN A 310 -29.79 16.11 -23.14
C ASN A 310 -30.73 16.38 -21.96
N GLY A 311 -30.23 16.42 -20.72
CA GLY A 311 -30.95 16.97 -19.56
C GLY A 311 -31.89 16.02 -18.82
N PHE A 312 -31.75 14.69 -18.95
CA PHE A 312 -32.60 13.71 -18.25
C PHE A 312 -31.79 12.64 -17.49
N PHE A 313 -32.48 11.91 -16.61
CA PHE A 313 -31.93 10.77 -15.88
C PHE A 313 -32.24 9.45 -16.57
N THR A 314 -31.35 8.48 -16.44
CA THR A 314 -31.44 7.12 -16.97
C THR A 314 -31.09 6.10 -15.88
N LEU A 315 -31.54 4.86 -16.10
CA LEU A 315 -31.14 3.71 -15.29
C LEU A 315 -30.20 2.85 -16.12
N VAL A 316 -29.01 2.56 -15.62
CA VAL A 316 -27.96 1.86 -16.35
C VAL A 316 -27.59 0.56 -15.61
N PRO A 317 -28.30 -0.55 -15.81
CA PRO A 317 -27.82 -1.86 -15.38
C PRO A 317 -26.49 -2.21 -16.05
N ALA A 318 -25.58 -2.76 -15.26
CA ALA A 318 -24.25 -3.15 -15.65
C ALA A 318 -23.87 -4.55 -15.16
N ALA A 319 -22.99 -5.20 -15.91
CA ALA A 319 -22.27 -6.39 -15.49
C ALA A 319 -20.81 -6.27 -15.92
N ALA A 320 -19.88 -6.67 -15.05
CA ALA A 320 -18.47 -6.65 -15.39
C ALA A 320 -17.72 -7.88 -14.84
N LEU A 321 -16.72 -8.31 -15.58
CA LEU A 321 -15.68 -9.25 -15.16
C LEU A 321 -14.39 -8.45 -14.99
N GLU A 322 -13.76 -8.53 -13.83
CA GLU A 322 -12.53 -7.78 -13.56
C GLU A 322 -11.53 -8.60 -12.74
N GLY A 323 -10.25 -8.25 -12.89
CA GLY A 323 -9.17 -8.87 -12.16
C GLY A 323 -8.08 -7.87 -11.82
N ASP A 324 -7.43 -8.10 -10.69
CA ASP A 324 -6.36 -7.27 -10.11
C ASP A 324 -5.38 -8.22 -9.45
N PHE A 325 -4.11 -8.16 -9.84
CA PHE A 325 -3.09 -9.12 -9.45
C PHE A 325 -1.80 -8.43 -9.10
N THR A 326 -1.20 -8.87 -8.01
CA THR A 326 0.23 -8.65 -7.74
C THR A 326 0.98 -9.92 -8.09
N LEU A 327 1.84 -9.86 -9.11
CA LEU A 327 2.44 -11.04 -9.72
C LEU A 327 3.63 -11.60 -8.93
N ASP A 328 4.33 -10.74 -8.21
CA ASP A 328 5.55 -11.06 -7.48
C ASP A 328 5.38 -10.89 -5.96
N ARG A 329 6.34 -11.45 -5.22
CA ARG A 329 6.35 -11.39 -3.75
C ARG A 329 6.66 -9.98 -3.23
N ASP A 330 7.48 -9.25 -3.97
CA ASP A 330 7.97 -7.92 -3.58
C ASP A 330 6.95 -6.81 -3.92
N GLY A 331 5.94 -7.11 -4.74
CA GLY A 331 4.89 -6.20 -5.11
C GLY A 331 5.31 -5.17 -6.17
N PHE A 332 6.25 -5.51 -7.04
CA PHE A 332 6.69 -4.62 -8.11
C PHE A 332 5.82 -4.69 -9.36
N HIS A 333 5.11 -5.79 -9.59
CA HIS A 333 4.40 -6.07 -10.83
C HIS A 333 2.91 -6.21 -10.57
N HIS A 334 2.12 -5.31 -11.14
CA HIS A 334 0.68 -5.28 -11.01
C HIS A 334 -0.01 -5.43 -12.37
N VAL A 335 -0.98 -6.34 -12.45
CA VAL A 335 -1.81 -6.54 -13.65
C VAL A 335 -3.26 -6.30 -13.29
N ARG A 336 -3.94 -5.51 -14.10
CA ARG A 336 -5.38 -5.24 -13.98
C ARG A 336 -6.06 -5.52 -15.30
N PHE A 337 -7.26 -6.07 -15.25
CA PHE A 337 -8.10 -6.18 -16.45
C PHE A 337 -9.57 -6.03 -16.11
N GLY A 338 -10.38 -5.74 -17.12
CA GLY A 338 -11.82 -5.68 -16.97
C GLY A 338 -12.54 -5.67 -18.30
N ALA A 339 -13.73 -6.27 -18.29
CA ALA A 339 -14.73 -6.16 -19.33
C ALA A 339 -16.06 -5.79 -18.68
N GLU A 340 -16.68 -4.70 -19.10
CA GLU A 340 -17.94 -4.20 -18.58
C GLU A 340 -18.94 -3.99 -19.71
N ALA A 341 -20.16 -4.45 -19.50
CA ALA A 341 -21.30 -4.23 -20.37
C ALA A 341 -22.38 -3.44 -19.64
N GLN A 342 -22.91 -2.42 -20.30
CA GLN A 342 -23.94 -1.54 -19.76
C GLN A 342 -25.08 -1.38 -20.77
N LYS A 343 -26.30 -1.30 -20.25
CA LYS A 343 -27.51 -1.02 -21.04
C LYS A 343 -28.18 0.22 -20.49
N VAL A 344 -28.45 1.22 -21.32
CA VAL A 344 -29.14 2.44 -20.89
C VAL A 344 -30.65 2.23 -21.03
N LEU A 345 -31.35 2.27 -19.90
CA LEU A 345 -32.81 2.13 -19.81
C LEU A 345 -33.44 3.46 -19.38
N LEU A 346 -34.74 3.59 -19.67
CA LEU A 346 -35.54 4.78 -19.33
C LEU A 346 -35.04 6.09 -19.95
N ALA A 347 -34.19 6.02 -20.98
CA ALA A 347 -33.77 7.18 -21.75
C ALA A 347 -34.93 7.78 -22.54
N GLN A 348 -34.93 9.10 -22.67
CA GLN A 348 -35.82 9.80 -23.60
C GLN A 348 -35.31 9.64 -25.04
N ALA A 349 -36.23 9.75 -26.00
CA ALA A 349 -35.88 9.76 -27.42
C ALA A 349 -35.01 10.98 -27.72
N VAL A 350 -33.85 10.75 -28.34
CA VAL A 350 -32.92 11.78 -28.80
C VAL A 350 -32.63 11.49 -30.26
N GLU A 351 -32.69 12.52 -31.10
CA GLU A 351 -32.42 12.38 -32.52
C GLU A 351 -31.00 11.87 -32.77
N GLY A 352 -30.86 10.96 -33.74
CA GLY A 352 -29.56 10.37 -34.06
C GLY A 352 -29.00 9.41 -33.00
N ARG A 353 -29.81 8.96 -32.03
CA ARG A 353 -29.43 7.98 -31.00
C ARG A 353 -30.48 6.87 -30.86
N PRO A 354 -30.09 5.60 -30.67
CA PRO A 354 -31.02 4.52 -30.34
C PRO A 354 -31.80 4.80 -29.05
N LEU A 355 -33.03 4.26 -28.96
CA LEU A 355 -33.86 4.42 -27.75
C LEU A 355 -33.29 3.72 -26.51
N ARG A 356 -32.51 2.64 -26.73
CA ARG A 356 -31.89 1.87 -25.65
C ARG A 356 -30.40 1.64 -25.95
N PRO A 357 -29.57 2.66 -25.76
CA PRO A 357 -28.14 2.56 -26.02
C PRO A 357 -27.45 1.49 -25.17
N GLU A 358 -26.29 1.06 -25.64
CA GLU A 358 -25.41 0.06 -25.04
C GLU A 358 -23.98 0.56 -25.01
N ARG A 359 -23.23 0.13 -23.99
CA ARG A 359 -21.80 0.42 -23.86
C ARG A 359 -21.06 -0.85 -23.48
N LEU A 360 -19.92 -1.07 -24.12
CA LEU A 360 -18.97 -2.11 -23.77
C LEU A 360 -17.62 -1.46 -23.51
N ARG A 361 -17.01 -1.74 -22.36
CA ARG A 361 -15.70 -1.22 -21.97
C ARG A 361 -14.76 -2.39 -21.69
N LEU A 362 -13.59 -2.38 -22.32
CA LEU A 362 -12.50 -3.32 -22.14
C LEU A 362 -11.29 -2.55 -21.63
N ARG A 363 -10.63 -3.08 -20.60
CA ARG A 363 -9.40 -2.54 -20.05
C ARG A 363 -8.41 -3.66 -19.74
N ALA A 364 -7.14 -3.41 -20.01
CA ALA A 364 -6.03 -4.23 -19.56
C ALA A 364 -4.89 -3.28 -19.21
N GLY A 365 -4.32 -3.40 -18.02
CA GLY A 365 -3.31 -2.51 -17.48
C GLY A 365 -2.20 -3.30 -16.84
N TYR A 366 -0.97 -2.81 -16.99
CA TYR A 366 0.21 -3.31 -16.33
C TYR A 366 0.97 -2.15 -15.73
N GLU A 367 1.24 -2.22 -14.44
CA GLU A 367 2.01 -1.23 -13.69
C GLU A 367 3.21 -1.92 -13.07
N PHE A 368 4.42 -1.42 -13.35
CA PHE A 368 5.64 -1.92 -12.74
C PHE A 368 6.41 -0.82 -12.03
N ILE A 369 6.88 -1.09 -10.81
CA ILE A 369 7.70 -0.17 -10.03
C ILE A 369 9.12 -0.21 -10.60
N ALA A 370 9.56 0.90 -11.20
CA ALA A 370 10.86 0.98 -11.85
C ALA A 370 11.98 1.40 -10.89
N LEU A 371 11.67 2.33 -9.98
CA LEU A 371 12.58 2.86 -8.98
C LEU A 371 11.79 3.51 -7.84
N ALA A 372 12.48 3.89 -6.76
CA ALA A 372 11.91 4.70 -5.68
C ALA A 372 12.79 5.93 -5.40
N ILE A 373 12.17 7.06 -5.08
CA ILE A 373 12.84 8.30 -4.65
C ILE A 373 12.36 8.60 -3.24
N ASN A 374 13.24 8.57 -2.24
CA ASN A 374 12.87 8.74 -0.83
C ASN A 374 11.73 7.80 -0.38
N ASP A 375 11.87 6.51 -0.70
CA ASP A 375 10.85 5.48 -0.45
C ASP A 375 9.48 5.75 -1.11
N GLN A 376 9.43 6.59 -2.15
CA GLN A 376 8.23 6.83 -2.96
C GLN A 376 8.39 6.17 -4.33
N PRO A 377 7.57 5.17 -4.70
CA PRO A 377 7.77 4.42 -5.92
C PRO A 377 7.35 5.24 -7.16
N VAL A 378 8.22 5.18 -8.17
CA VAL A 378 7.97 5.64 -9.53
C VAL A 378 7.71 4.41 -10.39
N SER A 379 6.50 4.33 -10.94
CA SER A 379 6.06 3.20 -11.74
C SER A 379 5.93 3.58 -13.21
N VAL A 380 6.19 2.63 -14.08
CA VAL A 380 5.80 2.69 -15.49
C VAL A 380 4.44 2.02 -15.64
N THR A 381 3.56 2.64 -16.42
CA THR A 381 2.21 2.15 -16.69
C THR A 381 2.04 1.88 -18.17
N LEU A 382 1.42 0.74 -18.49
CA LEU A 382 1.01 0.33 -19.83
C LEU A 382 -0.47 -0.05 -19.78
N ASP A 383 -1.34 0.71 -20.46
CA ASP A 383 -2.78 0.49 -20.45
C ASP A 383 -3.34 0.33 -21.86
N GLY A 384 -4.08 -0.75 -22.12
CA GLY A 384 -4.90 -0.96 -23.30
C GLY A 384 -6.38 -0.77 -22.97
N ARG A 385 -7.10 -0.01 -23.80
CA ARG A 385 -8.54 0.25 -23.63
C ARG A 385 -9.29 0.08 -24.94
N GLY A 386 -10.49 -0.48 -24.84
CA GLY A 386 -11.43 -0.62 -25.95
C GLY A 386 -12.82 -0.24 -25.48
N THR A 387 -13.45 0.75 -26.10
CA THR A 387 -14.81 1.17 -25.76
C THR A 387 -15.69 1.11 -26.99
N TRP A 388 -16.76 0.33 -26.94
CA TRP A 388 -17.83 0.41 -27.92
C TRP A 388 -19.04 1.08 -27.30
N ARG A 389 -19.69 1.96 -28.06
CA ARG A 389 -20.89 2.67 -27.62
C ARG A 389 -21.72 3.16 -28.80
N ASP A 390 -23.01 3.34 -28.57
CA ASP A 390 -24.00 3.90 -29.50
C ASP A 390 -24.87 4.99 -28.87
N ASP A 391 -24.48 5.51 -27.70
CA ASP A 391 -25.21 6.46 -26.88
C ASP A 391 -24.87 7.93 -27.16
N VAL A 392 -23.95 8.19 -28.09
CA VAL A 392 -23.57 9.54 -28.53
C VAL A 392 -24.46 9.94 -29.72
N ALA A 393 -25.29 10.96 -29.53
CA ALA A 393 -26.18 11.44 -30.57
C ALA A 393 -25.41 11.96 -31.79
N ASN A 394 -25.90 11.66 -32.99
CA ASN A 394 -25.31 12.09 -34.27
C ASN A 394 -23.89 11.58 -34.53
N ALA A 395 -23.46 10.55 -33.81
CA ALA A 395 -22.21 9.86 -34.07
C ALA A 395 -22.47 8.37 -34.38
N PRO A 396 -21.76 7.76 -35.34
CA PRO A 396 -21.98 6.35 -35.68
C PRO A 396 -21.64 5.46 -34.48
N ALA A 397 -22.33 4.35 -34.27
CA ALA A 397 -21.92 3.37 -33.25
C ALA A 397 -20.56 2.75 -33.62
N GLY A 398 -19.65 2.58 -32.66
CA GLY A 398 -18.33 2.05 -33.00
C GLY A 398 -17.36 1.89 -31.84
N TRP A 399 -16.32 1.09 -32.11
CA TRP A 399 -15.21 0.84 -31.20
C TRP A 399 -14.18 1.99 -31.24
N GLU A 400 -13.76 2.43 -30.06
CA GLU A 400 -12.60 3.28 -29.82
C GLU A 400 -11.54 2.45 -29.12
N TRP A 401 -10.31 2.51 -29.60
CA TRP A 401 -9.17 1.84 -28.99
C TRP A 401 -8.14 2.86 -28.51
N SER A 402 -7.46 2.56 -27.43
CA SER A 402 -6.36 3.36 -26.91
C SER A 402 -5.30 2.45 -26.30
N ALA A 403 -4.04 2.79 -26.52
CA ALA A 403 -2.88 2.11 -25.95
C ALA A 403 -2.02 3.20 -25.34
N GLN A 404 -1.75 3.10 -24.05
CA GLN A 404 -1.23 4.19 -23.25
C GLN A 404 0.05 3.73 -22.58
N ALA A 405 1.05 4.61 -22.55
CA ALA A 405 2.32 4.35 -21.89
C ALA A 405 2.74 5.59 -21.13
N GLY A 406 3.08 5.43 -19.86
CA GLY A 406 3.35 6.57 -18.99
C GLY A 406 4.09 6.24 -17.71
N LEU A 407 4.24 7.27 -16.89
CA LEU A 407 4.86 7.20 -15.57
C LEU A 407 3.85 7.61 -14.51
N ARG A 408 3.92 6.98 -13.34
CA ARG A 408 3.11 7.29 -12.17
C ARG A 408 4.00 7.39 -10.94
N PHE A 409 3.93 8.54 -10.27
CA PHE A 409 4.54 8.73 -8.95
C PHE A 409 3.51 8.39 -7.88
N SER A 410 3.88 7.51 -6.96
CA SER A 410 3.03 7.17 -5.81
C SER A 410 3.67 7.68 -4.53
N MET A 411 2.85 8.34 -3.71
CA MET A 411 3.22 8.91 -2.42
C MET A 411 2.55 8.13 -1.29
N TRP A 412 3.26 8.01 -0.18
CA TRP A 412 2.83 7.34 1.05
C TRP A 412 2.42 5.89 0.84
N ALA A 413 3.03 5.20 -0.13
CA ALA A 413 2.83 3.78 -0.37
C ALA A 413 3.55 2.96 0.72
N PRO A 414 2.84 2.36 1.71
CA PRO A 414 3.48 1.59 2.76
C PRO A 414 3.93 0.23 2.24
N ALA A 415 4.71 -0.50 3.04
CA ALA A 415 4.95 -1.92 2.77
C ALA A 415 3.64 -2.72 2.82
N ARG A 416 3.52 -3.78 2.01
CA ARG A 416 2.38 -4.69 2.02
C ARG A 416 2.24 -5.37 3.37
N ARG A 417 1.01 -5.71 3.76
CA ARG A 417 0.73 -6.44 5.01
C ARG A 417 1.38 -7.82 5.05
N THR A 418 1.53 -8.44 3.89
CA THR A 418 2.18 -9.74 3.68
C THR A 418 3.60 -9.58 3.12
N ALA A 419 4.24 -8.42 3.32
CA ALA A 419 5.60 -8.21 2.85
C ALA A 419 6.54 -9.26 3.47
N PRO A 420 7.50 -9.79 2.70
CA PRO A 420 8.50 -10.70 3.25
C PRO A 420 9.45 -9.95 4.18
N GLU A 421 10.11 -10.70 5.07
CA GLU A 421 11.34 -10.21 5.71
C GLU A 421 12.46 -10.19 4.67
N ALA A 422 13.35 -9.20 4.75
CA ALA A 422 14.51 -9.15 3.87
C ALA A 422 15.36 -10.41 4.10
N SER A 423 15.62 -11.19 3.04
CA SER A 423 16.56 -12.31 3.14
C SER A 423 18.00 -11.80 3.00
N PRO A 424 18.94 -12.31 3.83
CA PRO A 424 20.35 -12.02 3.65
C PRO A 424 20.89 -12.70 2.37
N GLY A 425 21.07 -11.90 1.31
CA GLY A 425 21.73 -12.28 0.04
C GLY A 425 20.73 -12.57 -1.10
N LYS A 426 20.90 -12.10 -2.34
CA LYS A 426 21.99 -11.41 -3.04
C LYS A 426 21.40 -10.24 -3.81
N SER A 427 22.01 -9.06 -3.72
CA SER A 427 22.01 -8.08 -4.82
C SER A 427 22.85 -8.59 -5.98
#